data_AF-A0A7X6SBG4-F1
#
_entry.id   AF-A0A7X6SBG4-F1
#
_cell.length_a   1.000
_cell.length_b   1.000
_cell.length_c   1.000
_cell.angle_alpha   90.00
_cell.angle_beta   90.00
_cell.angle_gamma   90.00
#
_symmetry.space_group_name_H-M   'P 1'
#
loop_
_entity.id
_entity.type
_entity.pdbx_description
1 polymer ?
#
loop_
_entity_poly.entity_id
_entity_poly.type
_entity_poly.pdbx_seq_one_letter_code
_entity_poly.pdbx_strand_id
1 'polypeptide(L)'
;VMFYDVSFKIDYTLLGKMENELLKNNFIVTDKVYEDQVLFKLIVEKENLERIGALLGEISSGKTQISLGQAAYYSIKNGKLIV
;
A
#
# COMPACT_ATOMS: atom_id res chain seq x y z
N VAL A 1 5.16 16.54 0.18
CA VAL A 1 4.82 15.68 1.34
C VAL A 1 5.80 14.51 1.35
N MET A 2 6.13 13.97 2.53
CA MET A 2 7.08 12.85 2.65
C MET A 2 6.32 11.53 2.55
N PHE A 3 6.74 10.68 1.61
CA PHE A 3 6.16 9.37 1.37
C PHE A 3 7.21 8.29 1.54
N TYR A 4 6.73 7.07 1.69
CA TYR A 4 7.53 5.85 1.68
C TYR A 4 6.96 4.88 0.67
N ASP A 5 7.85 4.16 0.00
CA ASP A 5 7.47 2.97 -0.71
C ASP A 5 7.06 1.89 0.30
N VAL A 6 5.90 1.29 0.10
CA VAL A 6 5.40 0.18 0.91
C VAL A 6 5.06 -0.96 -0.02
N SER A 7 5.55 -2.15 0.30
CA SER A 7 5.19 -3.35 -0.45
C SER A 7 4.82 -4.50 0.46
N PHE A 8 3.85 -5.29 0.05
CA PHE A 8 3.36 -6.44 0.80
C PHE A 8 2.75 -7.48 -0.14
N LYS A 9 2.79 -8.74 0.28
CA LYS A 9 2.17 -9.86 -0.44
C LYS A 9 0.89 -10.33 0.24
N ILE A 10 -0.09 -10.71 -0.56
CA ILE A 10 -1.33 -11.33 -0.10
C ILE A 10 -1.69 -12.57 -0.91
N ASP A 11 -2.43 -13.47 -0.27
CA ASP A 11 -3.08 -14.57 -0.97
C ASP A 11 -4.18 -14.05 -1.92
N TYR A 12 -4.37 -14.74 -3.05
CA TYR A 12 -5.39 -14.40 -4.04
C TYR A 12 -6.81 -14.36 -3.46
N THR A 13 -7.09 -15.15 -2.43
CA THR A 13 -8.37 -15.18 -1.73
C THR A 13 -8.70 -13.84 -1.04
N LEU A 14 -7.69 -13.03 -0.72
CA LEU A 14 -7.85 -11.73 -0.09
C LEU A 14 -7.84 -10.56 -1.09
N LEU A 15 -7.59 -10.83 -2.38
CA LEU A 15 -7.35 -9.80 -3.39
C LEU A 15 -8.47 -8.76 -3.48
N GLY A 16 -9.70 -9.20 -3.76
CA GLY A 16 -10.82 -8.28 -3.93
C GLY A 16 -11.13 -7.47 -2.66
N LYS A 17 -10.93 -8.07 -1.48
CA LYS A 17 -11.09 -7.37 -0.20
C LYS A 17 -10.02 -6.29 -0.03
N MET A 18 -8.75 -6.63 -0.32
CA MET A 18 -7.65 -5.68 -0.25
C MET A 18 -7.86 -4.49 -1.19
N GLU A 19 -8.21 -4.74 -2.45
CA GLU A 19 -8.45 -3.67 -3.43
C GLU A 19 -9.55 -2.72 -2.99
N ASN A 20 -10.65 -3.26 -2.45
CA ASN A 20 -11.75 -2.45 -1.94
C ASN A 20 -11.32 -1.57 -0.76
N GLU A 21 -10.57 -2.13 0.19
CA GLU A 21 -10.14 -1.37 1.35
C GLU A 21 -9.05 -0.33 1.02
N LEU A 22 -8.10 -0.65 0.14
CA LEU A 22 -7.12 0.34 -0.33
C LEU A 22 -7.82 1.51 -1.02
N LEU A 23 -8.81 1.24 -1.86
CA LEU A 23 -9.60 2.26 -2.54
C LEU A 23 -10.39 3.12 -1.56
N LYS A 24 -11.16 2.51 -0.64
CA LYS A 24 -11.95 3.23 0.38
C LYS A 24 -11.10 4.12 1.28
N ASN A 25 -9.87 3.69 1.57
CA ASN A 25 -8.95 4.40 2.43
C ASN A 25 -8.03 5.39 1.66
N ASN A 26 -8.27 5.59 0.36
CA ASN A 26 -7.50 6.50 -0.51
C ASN A 26 -5.99 6.20 -0.56
N PHE A 27 -5.60 4.92 -0.43
CA PHE A 27 -4.20 4.53 -0.61
C PHE A 27 -3.82 4.50 -2.10
N ILE A 28 -2.60 4.96 -2.40
CA ILE A 28 -2.10 5.05 -3.77
C ILE A 28 -1.32 3.77 -4.09
N VAL A 29 -1.92 2.90 -4.90
CA VAL A 29 -1.25 1.72 -5.47
C VAL A 29 -0.47 2.15 -6.71
N THR A 30 0.84 1.95 -6.70
CA THR A 30 1.73 2.27 -7.83
C THR A 30 1.91 1.09 -8.76
N ASP A 31 1.83 -0.14 -8.24
CA ASP A 31 1.99 -1.36 -9.02
C ASP A 31 1.32 -2.55 -8.32
N LYS A 32 0.95 -3.56 -9.11
CA LYS A 32 0.39 -4.82 -8.65
C LYS A 32 0.91 -5.96 -9.52
N VAL A 33 1.70 -6.85 -8.92
CA VAL A 33 2.37 -7.95 -9.63
C VAL A 33 1.75 -9.27 -9.21
N TYR A 34 1.40 -10.08 -10.20
CA TYR A 34 0.79 -11.39 -10.01
C TYR A 34 1.87 -12.47 -10.06
N GLU A 35 2.21 -13.03 -8.89
CA GLU A 35 3.15 -14.15 -8.73
C GLU A 35 2.40 -15.33 -8.06
N ASP A 36 3.11 -16.17 -7.29
CA ASP A 36 2.50 -17.18 -6.41
C ASP A 36 1.56 -16.55 -5.35
N GLN A 37 1.86 -15.30 -4.98
CA GLN A 37 1.01 -14.40 -4.22
C GLN A 37 0.94 -13.05 -4.94
N VAL A 38 -0.06 -12.23 -4.65
CA VAL A 38 -0.17 -10.91 -5.27
C VAL A 38 0.69 -9.92 -4.49
N LEU A 39 1.68 -9.33 -5.14
CA LEU A 39 2.51 -8.27 -4.60
C LEU A 39 1.89 -6.91 -4.90
N PHE A 40 1.57 -6.16 -3.85
CA PHE A 40 1.19 -4.76 -3.96
C PHE A 40 2.39 -3.86 -3.72
N LYS A 41 2.51 -2.80 -4.51
CA LYS A 41 3.42 -1.67 -4.25
C LYS A 41 2.60 -0.40 -4.14
N LEU A 42 2.84 0.33 -3.06
CA LEU A 42 2.16 1.56 -2.71
C LEU A 42 3.18 2.65 -2.45
N ILE A 43 2.73 3.88 -2.59
CA ILE A 43 3.37 5.03 -1.96
C ILE A 43 2.45 5.52 -0.85
N VAL A 44 2.99 5.65 0.36
CA VAL A 44 2.20 5.97 1.54
C VAL A 44 2.81 7.19 2.23
N GLU A 45 1.98 8.20 2.49
CA GLU A 45 2.39 9.36 3.28
C GLU A 45 2.86 8.90 4.66
N LYS A 46 3.91 9.54 5.20
CA LYS A 46 4.46 9.20 6.52
C LYS A 46 3.37 9.06 7.59
N GLU A 47 2.40 9.97 7.59
CA GLU A 47 1.30 10.03 8.56
C GLU A 47 0.31 8.86 8.45
N ASN A 48 0.27 8.19 7.30
CA ASN A 48 -0.62 7.05 7.04
C ASN A 48 0.08 5.69 7.17
N LEU A 49 1.36 5.64 7.56
CA LEU A 49 2.11 4.40 7.71
C LEU A 49 1.53 3.45 8.77
N GLU A 50 1.13 3.97 9.93
CA GLU A 50 0.51 3.14 10.96
C GLU A 50 -0.86 2.62 10.50
N ARG A 51 -1.63 3.45 9.79
CA ARG A 51 -2.94 3.10 9.26
C ARG A 51 -2.87 1.97 8.23
N ILE A 52 -1.91 2.03 7.30
CA ILE A 52 -1.73 0.92 6.35
C ILE A 52 -1.31 -0.35 7.08
N GLY A 53 -0.42 -0.25 8.09
CA GLY A 53 -0.02 -1.39 8.92
C GLY A 53 -1.21 -2.07 9.60
N ALA A 54 -2.09 -1.28 10.23
CA ALA A 54 -3.29 -1.77 10.87
C ALA A 54 -4.24 -2.46 9.87
N LEU A 55 -4.50 -1.82 8.72
CA LEU A 55 -5.37 -2.38 7.69
C LEU A 55 -4.87 -3.72 7.17
N LEU A 56 -3.56 -3.82 6.90
CA LEU A 56 -2.94 -5.07 6.45
C LEU A 56 -3.02 -6.16 7.51
N GLY A 57 -2.83 -5.80 8.79
CA GLY A 57 -3.04 -6.69 9.93
C GLY A 57 -4.46 -7.24 10.00
N GLU A 58 -5.48 -6.39 9.87
CA GLU A 58 -6.89 -6.78 9.91
C GLU A 58 -7.28 -7.71 8.75
N ILE A 59 -6.87 -7.39 7.53
CA ILE A 59 -7.25 -8.16 6.34
C ILE A 59 -6.55 -9.51 6.32
N SER A 60 -5.27 -9.56 6.70
CA SER A 60 -4.46 -10.78 6.68
C SER A 60 -4.54 -11.61 7.95
N SER A 61 -5.31 -11.17 8.95
CA SER A 61 -5.28 -11.74 10.32
C SER A 61 -3.85 -11.79 10.88
N GLY A 62 -3.07 -10.73 10.63
CA GLY A 62 -1.70 -10.55 11.10
C GLY A 62 -0.62 -11.32 10.34
N LYS A 63 -0.95 -11.99 9.22
CA LYS A 63 -0.01 -12.86 8.50
C LYS A 63 0.81 -12.16 7.42
N THR A 64 0.44 -10.94 7.02
CA THR A 64 1.14 -10.23 5.94
C THR A 64 2.39 -9.53 6.45
N GLN A 65 3.52 -9.81 5.80
CA GLN A 65 4.78 -9.13 6.04
C GLN A 65 4.86 -7.86 5.19
N ILE A 66 5.12 -6.73 5.85
CA ILE A 66 5.21 -5.41 5.22
C ILE A 66 6.69 -5.05 5.05
N SER A 67 7.07 -4.64 3.85
CA SER A 67 8.39 -4.08 3.58
C SER A 67 8.28 -2.58 3.35
N LEU A 68 9.03 -1.81 4.15
CA LEU A 68 9.20 -0.36 4.00
C LEU A 68 10.45 -0.10 3.16
N GLY A 69 10.27 0.59 2.04
CA GLY A 69 11.32 0.99 1.12
C GLY A 69 11.84 2.40 1.39
N GLN A 70 12.32 3.05 0.33
CA GLN A 70 12.92 4.38 0.45
C GLN A 70 11.87 5.46 0.77
N ALA A 71 12.33 6.47 1.52
CA ALA A 71 11.58 7.70 1.70
C ALA A 71 11.83 8.63 0.50
N ALA A 72 10.77 9.19 -0.05
CA ALA A 72 10.83 10.16 -1.14
C ALA A 72 9.92 11.36 -0.86
N TYR A 73 10.38 12.55 -1.26
CA TYR A 73 9.55 13.74 -1.24
C TYR A 73 8.81 13.83 -2.56
N TYR A 74 7.48 13.71 -2.53
CA TYR A 74 6.65 13.95 -3.71
C TYR A 74 5.87 15.25 -3.58
N SER A 75 5.72 15.95 -4.70
CA SER A 75 4.85 17.13 -4.81
C SER A 75 3.52 16.70 -5.41
N ILE A 76 2.41 16.98 -4.73
CA ILE A 76 1.06 16.76 -5.29
C ILE A 76 0.67 18.03 -6.05
N LYS A 77 0.43 17.90 -7.36
CA LYS A 77 -0.12 18.99 -8.19
C LYS A 77 -1.38 18.49 -8.87
N ASN A 78 -2.51 19.16 -8.63
CA ASN A 78 -3.83 18.79 -9.17
C ASN A 78 -4.23 17.33 -8.88
N GLY A 79 -3.94 16.82 -7.68
CA GLY A 79 -4.26 15.44 -7.29
C GLY A 79 -3.40 14.36 -7.97
N LYS A 80 -2.39 14.77 -8.76
CA LYS A 80 -1.40 13.86 -9.35
C LYS A 80 -0.07 14.02 -8.63
N LEU A 81 0.58 12.89 -8.39
CA LEU A 81 1.94 12.85 -7.90
C LEU A 81 2.89 13.37 -8.99
N ILE A 82 3.71 14.35 -8.67
CA ILE A 82 4.83 14.81 -9.49
C ILE A 82 6.12 14.40 -8.78
N VAL A 83 6.93 13.62 -9.50
CA VAL A 83 8.29 13.21 -9.14
C VAL A 83 9.28 14.26 -9.62
#